data_AF-A0A2G6QY73-F1
#
_entry.id   AF-A0A2G6QY73-F1
#
_cell.length_a   1.000
_cell.length_b   1.000
_cell.length_c   1.000
_cell.angle_alpha   90.00
_cell.angle_beta   90.00
_cell.angle_gamma   90.00
#
_symmetry.space_group_name_H-M   'P 1'
#
loop_
_entity.id
_entity.type
_entity.pdbx_description
1 polymer ?
#
loop_
_entity_poly.entity_id
_entity_poly.type
_entity_poly.pdbx_seq_one_letter_code
_entity_poly.pdbx_strand_id
1 'polypeptide(L)'
;MNNLEQYFSQFRNKIVGDNAEYESPYGTQKMIYADWIASGRLYQPIEDKISKEIGAFVANTHTETSQSGKMMTRAYHYAQKLIKKHVNASENDVLITAGFGMTAVINKFQRILGLRTYCEHDTAKKEKPIVFITHMEHHSNHTSWYFTDCDVVVVPPGENALIS
;
A
#
# COMPACT_ATOMS: atom_id res chain seq x y z
N MET A 1 -18.07 29.29 -6.14
CA MET A 1 -17.21 28.10 -6.04
C MET A 1 -16.09 28.25 -7.05
N ASN A 2 -14.86 27.97 -6.63
CA ASN A 2 -13.70 27.96 -7.54
C ASN A 2 -13.88 26.87 -8.61
N ASN A 3 -13.28 27.02 -9.80
CA ASN A 3 -13.24 26.01 -10.86
C ASN A 3 -12.81 24.63 -10.29
N LEU A 4 -11.81 24.62 -9.40
CA LEU A 4 -11.33 23.39 -8.75
C LEU A 4 -12.37 22.74 -7.82
N GLU A 5 -13.12 23.54 -7.04
CA GLU A 5 -14.17 22.99 -6.18
C GLU A 5 -15.27 22.32 -7.01
N GLN A 6 -15.67 22.95 -8.11
CA GLN A 6 -16.63 22.38 -9.05
C GLN A 6 -16.08 21.11 -9.68
N TYR A 7 -14.83 21.12 -10.15
CA TYR A 7 -14.18 19.94 -10.73
C TYR A 7 -14.15 18.75 -9.77
N PHE A 8 -13.79 18.99 -8.49
CA PHE A 8 -13.67 17.92 -7.50
C PHE A 8 -15.00 17.53 -6.83
N SER A 9 -16.05 18.33 -6.97
CA SER A 9 -17.37 18.07 -6.36
C SER A 9 -17.94 16.70 -6.75
N GLN A 10 -17.75 16.27 -8.00
CA GLN A 10 -18.22 14.96 -8.48
C GLN A 10 -17.58 13.76 -7.75
N PHE A 11 -16.35 13.93 -7.27
CA PHE A 11 -15.65 12.92 -6.48
C PHE A 11 -16.06 13.03 -5.02
N ARG A 12 -16.11 14.25 -4.47
CA ARG A 12 -16.54 14.50 -3.08
C ARG A 12 -17.91 13.87 -2.78
N ASN A 13 -18.88 14.10 -3.66
CA ASN A 13 -20.25 13.61 -3.52
C ASN A 13 -20.37 12.07 -3.53
N LYS A 14 -19.29 11.36 -3.90
CA LYS A 14 -19.23 9.89 -3.98
C LYS A 14 -18.36 9.28 -2.88
N ILE A 15 -17.81 10.10 -1.98
CA ILE A 15 -17.12 9.63 -0.78
C ILE A 15 -18.17 9.14 0.22
N VAL A 16 -17.99 7.92 0.73
CA VAL A 16 -18.88 7.36 1.74
C VAL A 16 -18.73 8.16 3.04
N GLY A 17 -19.85 8.66 3.56
CA GLY A 17 -19.88 9.43 4.81
C GLY A 17 -19.47 10.90 4.68
N ASP A 18 -19.43 11.49 3.49
CA ASP A 18 -19.11 12.91 3.28
C ASP A 18 -20.03 13.87 4.09
N ASN A 19 -21.29 13.50 4.27
CA ASN A 19 -22.25 14.20 5.12
C ASN A 19 -22.56 13.46 6.42
N ALA A 20 -21.62 12.65 6.92
CA ALA A 20 -21.80 12.00 8.20
C ALA A 20 -21.89 13.04 9.32
N GLU A 21 -22.75 12.77 10.28
CA GLU A 21 -22.94 13.56 11.49
C GLU A 21 -22.75 12.66 12.71
N TYR A 22 -22.43 13.26 13.85
CA TYR A 22 -22.28 12.54 15.11
C TYR A 22 -22.84 13.37 16.26
N GLU A 23 -23.35 12.67 17.29
CA GLU A 23 -23.83 13.31 18.50
C GLU A 23 -22.66 13.71 19.41
N SER A 24 -22.76 14.90 19.97
CA SER A 24 -21.78 15.45 20.92
C SER A 24 -22.50 16.13 22.08
N PRO A 25 -21.81 16.47 23.19
CA PRO A 25 -22.38 17.29 24.26
C PRO A 25 -22.91 18.66 23.82
N TYR A 26 -22.52 19.13 22.62
CA TYR A 26 -22.95 20.40 22.03
C TYR A 26 -24.05 20.21 20.97
N GLY A 27 -24.69 19.04 20.93
CA GLY A 27 -25.65 18.64 19.91
C GLY A 27 -25.00 17.95 18.71
N THR A 28 -25.81 17.67 17.69
CA THR A 28 -25.39 17.04 16.44
C THR A 28 -24.35 17.90 15.70
N GLN A 29 -23.20 17.31 15.40
CA GLN A 29 -22.11 17.97 14.67
C GLN A 29 -21.85 17.28 13.33
N LYS A 30 -21.46 18.07 12.32
CA LYS A 30 -20.97 17.52 11.06
C LYS A 30 -19.56 16.95 11.24
N MET A 31 -19.34 15.74 10.75
CA MET A 31 -18.02 15.10 10.77
C MET A 31 -17.09 15.76 9.76
N ILE A 32 -16.08 16.48 10.23
CA ILE A 32 -14.99 17.01 9.39
C ILE A 32 -13.87 15.99 9.34
N TYR A 33 -13.65 15.37 8.18
CA TYR A 33 -12.60 14.38 8.00
C TYR A 33 -11.32 15.02 7.45
N ALA A 34 -10.30 15.10 8.31
CA ALA A 34 -9.00 15.69 7.99
C ALA A 34 -7.84 14.67 8.10
N ASP A 35 -8.15 13.36 8.02
CA ASP A 35 -7.20 12.26 8.29
C ASP A 35 -6.79 11.51 7.00
N TRP A 36 -6.89 12.17 5.85
CA TRP A 36 -6.66 11.59 4.51
C TRP A 36 -5.25 11.02 4.30
N ILE A 37 -4.27 11.51 5.05
CA ILE A 37 -2.88 11.03 4.97
C ILE A 37 -2.72 9.68 5.70
N ALA A 38 -3.48 9.45 6.78
CA ALA A 38 -3.43 8.20 7.51
C ALA A 38 -4.26 7.12 6.81
N SER A 39 -5.49 7.45 6.41
CA SER A 39 -6.36 6.54 5.66
C SER A 39 -7.35 7.28 4.77
N GLY A 40 -7.64 6.73 3.60
CA GLY A 40 -8.71 7.21 2.75
C GLY A 40 -10.06 6.68 3.23
N ARG A 41 -11.13 7.48 3.07
CA ARG A 41 -12.50 6.96 3.16
C ARG A 41 -12.84 6.09 1.94
N LEU A 42 -13.81 5.20 2.12
CA LEU A 42 -14.37 4.40 1.05
C LEU A 42 -14.96 5.30 -0.04
N TYR A 43 -14.84 4.87 -1.29
CA TYR A 43 -15.35 5.59 -2.45
C TYR A 43 -16.43 4.76 -3.13
N GLN A 44 -17.68 5.26 -3.10
CA GLN A 44 -18.88 4.49 -3.45
C GLN A 44 -18.77 3.75 -4.80
N PRO A 45 -18.25 4.35 -5.91
CA PRO A 45 -18.09 3.62 -7.17
C PRO A 45 -17.16 2.41 -7.10
N ILE A 46 -16.11 2.47 -6.27
CA ILE A 46 -15.20 1.34 -6.07
C ILE A 46 -15.92 0.25 -5.27
N GLU A 47 -16.59 0.63 -4.19
CA GLU A 47 -17.34 -0.33 -3.35
C GLU A 47 -18.45 -1.02 -4.13
N ASP A 48 -19.18 -0.29 -4.98
CA ASP A 48 -20.20 -0.84 -5.85
C ASP A 48 -19.61 -1.81 -6.87
N LYS A 49 -18.45 -1.48 -7.46
CA LYS A 49 -17.76 -2.37 -8.40
C LYS A 49 -17.33 -3.66 -7.72
N ILE A 50 -16.75 -3.55 -6.52
CA ILE A 50 -16.29 -4.71 -5.75
C ILE A 50 -17.47 -5.58 -5.34
N SER A 51 -18.50 -5.01 -4.73
CA SER A 51 -19.61 -5.77 -4.14
C SER A 51 -20.59 -6.31 -5.18
N LYS A 52 -21.00 -5.49 -6.15
CA LYS A 52 -22.09 -5.82 -7.09
C LYS A 52 -21.60 -6.50 -8.35
N GLU A 53 -20.43 -6.12 -8.85
CA GLU A 53 -19.92 -6.67 -10.12
C GLU A 53 -18.88 -7.77 -9.91
N ILE A 54 -17.86 -7.54 -9.09
CA ILE A 54 -16.79 -8.53 -8.85
C ILE A 54 -17.29 -9.62 -7.88
N GLY A 55 -17.98 -9.20 -6.81
CA GLY A 55 -18.51 -10.05 -5.75
C GLY A 55 -19.38 -11.20 -6.25
N ALA A 56 -20.20 -10.95 -7.28
CA ALA A 56 -21.08 -11.95 -7.89
C ALA A 56 -20.32 -13.11 -8.57
N PHE A 57 -19.06 -12.92 -8.95
CA PHE A 57 -18.25 -13.91 -9.65
C PHE A 57 -17.04 -14.38 -8.83
N VAL A 58 -17.07 -14.18 -7.51
CA VAL A 58 -15.97 -14.63 -6.64
C VAL A 58 -15.77 -16.13 -6.76
N ALA A 59 -14.54 -16.49 -7.12
CA ALA A 59 -14.06 -17.84 -7.24
C ALA A 59 -12.56 -17.84 -7.03
N ASN A 60 -11.99 -19.00 -6.71
CA ASN A 60 -10.54 -19.13 -6.68
C ASN A 60 -9.94 -18.80 -8.06
N THR A 61 -8.92 -17.96 -8.04
CA THR A 61 -8.01 -17.81 -9.17
C THR A 61 -7.32 -19.16 -9.41
N HIS A 62 -6.72 -19.37 -10.58
CA HIS A 62 -6.04 -20.64 -10.97
C HIS A 62 -6.96 -21.74 -11.52
N THR A 63 -8.22 -21.45 -11.81
CA THR A 63 -9.10 -22.35 -12.57
C THR A 63 -9.87 -21.57 -13.63
N GLU A 64 -9.97 -22.10 -14.85
CA GLU A 64 -10.79 -21.52 -15.93
C GLU A 64 -12.01 -22.40 -16.28
N THR A 65 -12.27 -23.42 -15.46
CA THR A 65 -13.30 -24.43 -15.72
C THR A 65 -14.73 -23.89 -15.53
N SER A 66 -14.90 -22.88 -14.66
CA SER A 66 -16.18 -22.20 -14.46
C SER A 66 -16.11 -20.76 -14.96
N GLN A 67 -17.28 -20.19 -15.27
CA GLN A 67 -17.38 -18.80 -15.70
C GLN A 67 -16.84 -17.83 -14.65
N SER A 68 -17.10 -18.08 -13.36
CA SER A 68 -16.58 -17.28 -12.24
C SER A 68 -15.06 -17.42 -12.10
N GLY A 69 -14.51 -18.63 -12.17
CA GLY A 69 -13.06 -18.88 -12.09
C GLY A 69 -12.29 -18.19 -13.22
N LYS A 70 -12.80 -18.32 -14.46
CA LYS A 70 -12.25 -17.65 -15.65
C LYS A 70 -12.29 -16.14 -15.53
N MET A 71 -13.42 -15.58 -15.07
CA MET A 71 -13.55 -14.13 -14.87
C MET A 71 -12.58 -13.62 -13.81
N MET A 72 -12.51 -14.28 -12.64
CA MET A 72 -11.65 -13.84 -11.54
C MET A 72 -10.16 -13.93 -11.91
N THR A 73 -9.75 -15.02 -12.57
CA THR A 73 -8.36 -15.19 -13.05
C THR A 73 -7.97 -14.08 -14.04
N ARG A 74 -8.86 -13.73 -14.99
CA ARG A 74 -8.62 -12.64 -15.94
C ARG A 74 -8.59 -11.28 -15.27
N ALA A 75 -9.51 -11.02 -14.33
CA ALA A 75 -9.54 -9.77 -13.57
C ALA A 75 -8.25 -9.59 -12.76
N TYR A 76 -7.74 -10.66 -12.14
CA TYR A 76 -6.47 -10.66 -11.42
C TYR A 76 -5.28 -10.29 -12.32
N HIS A 77 -5.11 -10.95 -13.47
CA HIS A 77 -4.04 -10.62 -14.43
C HIS A 77 -4.18 -9.19 -14.99
N TYR A 78 -5.42 -8.75 -15.25
CA TYR A 78 -5.68 -7.39 -15.70
C TYR A 78 -5.27 -6.35 -14.65
N ALA A 79 -5.60 -6.58 -13.37
CA ALA A 79 -5.19 -5.72 -12.27
C ALA A 79 -3.66 -5.64 -12.16
N GLN A 80 -2.95 -6.77 -12.26
CA GLN A 80 -1.48 -6.78 -12.25
C GLN A 80 -0.89 -5.95 -13.41
N LYS A 81 -1.44 -6.08 -14.62
CA LYS A 81 -1.01 -5.28 -15.78
C LYS A 81 -1.21 -3.79 -15.55
N LEU A 82 -2.35 -3.40 -15.01
CA LEU A 82 -2.63 -1.98 -14.70
C LEU A 82 -1.68 -1.45 -13.63
N ILE A 83 -1.47 -2.18 -12.54
CA ILE A 83 -0.54 -1.77 -11.48
C ILE A 83 0.86 -1.57 -12.05
N LYS A 84 1.38 -2.56 -12.80
CA LYS A 84 2.71 -2.45 -13.46
C LYS A 84 2.79 -1.21 -14.35
N LYS A 85 1.76 -0.94 -15.16
CA LYS A 85 1.70 0.26 -16.00
C LYS A 85 1.76 1.56 -15.18
N HIS A 86 1.02 1.63 -14.07
CA HIS A 86 0.96 2.83 -13.22
C HIS A 86 2.28 3.14 -12.51
N VAL A 87 3.08 2.12 -12.22
CA VAL A 87 4.41 2.27 -11.60
C VAL A 87 5.56 2.22 -12.61
N ASN A 88 5.25 2.24 -13.91
CA ASN A 88 6.22 2.14 -15.00
C ASN A 88 7.15 0.90 -14.91
N ALA A 89 6.61 -0.23 -14.45
CA ALA A 89 7.33 -1.49 -14.40
C ALA A 89 7.49 -2.11 -15.80
N SER A 90 8.67 -2.65 -16.07
CA SER A 90 9.04 -3.38 -17.27
C SER A 90 8.64 -4.86 -17.21
N GLU A 91 8.92 -5.59 -18.30
CA GLU A 91 8.71 -7.05 -18.35
C GLU A 91 9.64 -7.82 -17.41
N ASN A 92 10.80 -7.24 -17.08
CA ASN A 92 11.78 -7.83 -16.17
C ASN A 92 11.43 -7.61 -14.69
N ASP A 93 10.46 -6.74 -14.40
CA ASP A 93 10.04 -6.45 -13.03
C ASP A 93 8.96 -7.44 -12.55
N VAL A 94 9.08 -7.86 -11.29
CA VAL A 94 8.13 -8.79 -10.66
C VAL A 94 7.20 -8.02 -9.73
N LEU A 95 5.88 -8.26 -9.87
CA LEU A 95 4.89 -7.75 -8.93
C LEU A 95 4.59 -8.82 -7.87
N ILE A 96 4.87 -8.51 -6.61
CA ILE A 96 4.62 -9.41 -5.48
C ILE A 96 3.53 -8.79 -4.60
N THR A 97 2.36 -9.43 -4.55
CA THR A 97 1.33 -9.13 -3.55
C THR A 97 1.66 -9.88 -2.26
N ALA A 98 1.68 -9.19 -1.12
CA ALA A 98 2.02 -9.81 0.16
C ALA A 98 1.42 -9.08 1.37
N GLY A 99 0.72 -9.85 2.20
CA GLY A 99 0.23 -9.42 3.50
C GLY A 99 -0.59 -8.13 3.47
N PHE A 100 -0.47 -7.34 4.53
CA PHE A 100 -1.22 -6.10 4.73
C PHE A 100 -0.25 -4.94 4.99
N GLY A 101 -0.25 -3.95 4.10
CA GLY A 101 0.55 -2.73 4.20
C GLY A 101 2.06 -2.91 3.96
N MET A 102 2.79 -1.79 4.07
CA MET A 102 4.22 -1.72 3.75
C MET A 102 5.08 -2.63 4.65
N THR A 103 4.73 -2.74 5.93
CA THR A 103 5.47 -3.56 6.90
C THR A 103 5.56 -5.02 6.45
N ALA A 104 4.47 -5.63 5.97
CA ALA A 104 4.50 -7.02 5.55
C ALA A 104 5.40 -7.23 4.31
N VAL A 105 5.35 -6.31 3.36
CA VAL A 105 6.10 -6.40 2.11
C VAL A 105 7.60 -6.21 2.34
N ILE A 106 8.01 -5.23 3.16
CA ILE A 106 9.43 -4.99 3.42
C ILE A 106 10.08 -6.17 4.16
N ASN A 107 9.34 -6.78 5.10
CA ASN A 107 9.82 -7.96 5.82
C ASN A 107 9.97 -9.16 4.88
N LYS A 108 9.05 -9.32 3.92
CA LYS A 108 9.15 -10.35 2.88
C LYS A 108 10.35 -10.07 1.95
N PHE A 109 10.56 -8.82 1.57
CA PHE A 109 11.68 -8.41 0.73
C PHE A 109 13.03 -8.72 1.39
N GLN A 110 13.22 -8.35 2.67
CA GLN A 110 14.41 -8.68 3.46
C GLN A 110 14.71 -10.18 3.51
N ARG A 111 13.66 -11.02 3.59
CA ARG A 111 13.79 -12.48 3.57
C ARG A 111 14.16 -13.02 2.20
N ILE A 112 13.61 -12.46 1.13
CA ILE A 112 13.97 -12.82 -0.26
C ILE A 112 15.45 -12.52 -0.52
N LEU A 113 15.94 -11.39 -0.01
CA LEU A 113 17.36 -11.03 -0.08
C LEU A 113 18.28 -11.90 0.79
N GLY A 114 17.72 -12.76 1.65
CA GLY A 114 18.50 -13.57 2.58
C GLY A 114 19.13 -12.76 3.73
N LEU A 115 18.72 -11.51 3.94
CA LEU A 115 19.22 -10.64 5.01
C LEU A 115 18.52 -10.90 6.35
N ARG A 116 17.40 -11.61 6.31
CA ARG A 116 16.64 -11.98 7.50
C ARG A 116 16.54 -13.49 7.60
N THR A 117 17.45 -14.09 8.36
CA THR A 117 17.50 -15.55 8.59
C THR A 117 17.08 -15.88 10.02
N TYR A 118 16.32 -16.97 10.18
CA TYR A 118 15.96 -17.54 11.48
C TYR A 118 16.97 -18.60 11.96
N CYS A 119 17.88 -18.99 11.07
CA CYS A 119 18.91 -19.99 11.34
C CYS A 119 20.20 -19.24 11.68
N GLU A 120 20.88 -19.67 12.75
CA GLU A 120 22.25 -19.29 13.08
C GLU A 120 23.19 -19.76 11.97
N HIS A 121 23.18 -19.07 10.83
CA HIS A 121 24.32 -19.14 9.93
C HIS A 121 25.44 -18.35 10.57
N ASP A 122 26.59 -19.01 10.66
CA ASP A 122 27.90 -18.50 11.09
C ASP A 122 27.96 -16.98 10.92
N THR A 123 27.73 -16.26 12.01
CA THR A 123 27.58 -14.78 12.05
C THR A 123 28.90 -14.05 11.76
N ALA A 124 29.92 -14.80 11.37
CA ALA A 124 31.24 -14.37 10.96
C ALA A 124 31.33 -14.04 9.45
N LYS A 125 30.26 -13.56 8.81
CA LYS A 125 30.45 -12.89 7.51
C LYS A 125 31.33 -11.67 7.73
N LYS A 126 32.53 -11.69 7.13
CA LYS A 126 33.50 -10.59 7.22
C LYS A 126 33.00 -9.29 6.63
N GLU A 127 32.06 -9.35 5.69
CA GLU A 127 31.48 -8.18 5.01
C GLU A 127 29.96 -8.28 5.06
N LYS A 128 29.35 -7.26 5.68
CA LYS A 128 27.90 -7.07 5.71
C LYS A 128 27.51 -6.02 4.68
N PRO A 129 26.36 -6.19 3.99
CA PRO A 129 25.83 -5.13 3.14
C PRO A 129 25.47 -3.92 4.00
N ILE A 130 25.65 -2.73 3.43
CA ILE A 130 25.22 -1.47 4.05
C ILE A 130 23.87 -1.08 3.47
N VAL A 131 22.91 -0.78 4.33
CA VAL A 131 21.60 -0.25 3.98
C VAL A 131 21.53 1.21 4.41
N PHE A 132 21.48 2.11 3.42
CA PHE A 132 21.26 3.52 3.65
C PHE A 132 19.77 3.82 3.75
N ILE A 133 19.39 4.54 4.80
CA ILE A 133 18.04 5.04 5.01
C ILE A 133 18.10 6.52 5.37
N THR A 134 16.98 7.23 5.27
CA THR A 134 16.92 8.67 5.54
C THR A 134 16.42 8.97 6.96
N HIS A 135 16.58 10.20 7.42
CA HIS A 135 15.97 10.67 8.67
C HIS A 135 14.43 10.83 8.58
N MET A 136 13.85 10.67 7.38
CA MET A 136 12.41 10.84 7.11
C MET A 136 11.67 9.50 6.95
N GLU A 137 12.31 8.36 7.22
CA GLU A 137 11.68 7.06 7.03
C GLU A 137 10.47 6.85 7.95
N HIS A 138 9.42 6.27 7.38
CA HIS A 138 8.33 5.72 8.20
C HIS A 138 8.81 4.46 8.93
N HIS A 139 8.32 4.25 10.16
CA HIS A 139 8.71 3.11 11.00
C HIS A 139 8.50 1.74 10.32
N SER A 140 7.51 1.61 9.44
CA SER A 140 7.27 0.37 8.69
C SER A 140 8.45 -0.02 7.80
N ASN A 141 9.22 0.94 7.28
CA ASN A 141 10.45 0.69 6.54
C ASN A 141 11.63 0.58 7.51
N HIS A 142 11.83 1.58 8.37
CA HIS A 142 13.02 1.76 9.20
C HIS A 142 13.29 0.61 10.18
N THR A 143 12.37 0.34 11.10
CA THR A 143 12.65 -0.47 12.30
C THR A 143 13.10 -1.90 11.96
N SER A 144 12.59 -2.45 10.86
CA SER A 144 12.86 -3.83 10.48
C SER A 144 14.30 -4.09 10.02
N TRP A 145 15.01 -3.08 9.52
CA TRP A 145 16.39 -3.21 9.05
C TRP A 145 17.40 -3.45 10.18
N TYR A 146 17.10 -3.00 11.40
CA TYR A 146 17.97 -3.28 12.56
C TYR A 146 17.98 -4.75 12.98
N PHE A 147 17.03 -5.53 12.49
CA PHE A 147 16.91 -6.97 12.77
C PHE A 147 17.37 -7.83 11.59
N THR A 148 18.13 -7.25 10.66
CA THR A 148 18.71 -7.96 9.51
C THR A 148 20.22 -8.01 9.59
N ASP A 149 20.84 -8.95 8.86
CA ASP A 149 22.29 -9.11 8.72
C ASP A 149 22.87 -8.04 7.77
N CYS A 150 22.73 -6.77 8.16
CA CYS A 150 23.24 -5.61 7.44
C CYS A 150 23.63 -4.48 8.42
N ASP A 151 24.51 -3.59 7.98
CA ASP A 151 24.79 -2.35 8.69
C ASP A 151 23.83 -1.26 8.20
N VAL A 152 23.09 -0.64 9.12
CA VAL A 152 22.11 0.39 8.78
C VAL A 152 22.71 1.77 9.03
N VAL A 153 22.81 2.59 7.99
CA VAL A 153 23.32 3.96 8.06
C VAL A 153 22.17 4.93 7.81
N VAL A 154 21.87 5.77 8.80
CA VAL A 154 20.94 6.88 8.64
C VAL A 154 21.70 8.05 8.03
N VAL A 155 21.34 8.41 6.80
CA VAL A 155 21.89 9.58 6.10
C VAL A 155 21.42 10.84 6.84
N PRO A 156 22.33 11.75 7.22
CA PRO A 156 21.96 12.97 7.92
C PRO A 156 21.11 13.89 7.02
N PRO A 157 20.27 14.76 7.60
CA PRO A 157 19.52 15.75 6.84
C PRO A 157 20.45 16.72 6.11
N GLY A 158 20.09 17.03 4.87
CA GLY A 158 20.65 18.14 4.11
C GLY A 158 20.06 19.50 4.50
N GLU A 159 20.26 20.48 3.63
CA GLU A 159 19.68 21.81 3.81
C GLU A 159 18.14 21.75 3.95
N ASN A 160 17.60 22.56 4.86
CA ASN A 160 16.16 22.60 5.17
C ASN A 160 15.57 21.24 5.59
N ALA A 161 16.37 20.34 6.14
CA ALA A 161 15.98 18.98 6.54
C ALA A 161 15.49 18.10 5.37
N LEU A 162 15.91 18.41 4.14
CA LEU A 162 15.64 17.59 2.96
C LEU A 162 16.68 16.47 2.81
N ILE A 163 16.37 15.51 1.94
CA ILE A 163 17.29 14.44 1.55
C ILE A 163 18.16 14.98 0.40
N SER A 164 19.49 14.97 0.56
CA SER A 164 20.47 15.47 -0.43
C SER A 164 21.76 14.68 -0.39
#